data_AF-A0A6N7M8X8-F1
#
_entry.id   AF-A0A6N7M8X8-F1
#
_cell.length_a   1.000
_cell.length_b   1.000
_cell.length_c   1.000
_cell.angle_alpha   90.00
_cell.angle_beta   90.00
_cell.angle_gamma   90.00
#
_symmetry.space_group_name_H-M   'P 1'
#
loop_
_entity.id
_entity.type
_entity.pdbx_description
1 polymer ?
#
loop_
_entity_poly.entity_id
_entity_poly.type
_entity_poly.pdbx_seq_one_letter_code
_entity_poly.pdbx_strand_id
1 'polypeptide(L)'
;MEKLKDLKTRSIGPAGMSGRVTAIDVVLNNLSIIYIGTASGGLWKSTSGGIKWEPIFDKEKVASIGALAIDQQNPDVIWFRYRRGQSKE
;
A
#
# COMPACT_ATOMS: atom_id res chain seq x y z
N MET A 1 19.55 -8.29 -38.42
CA MET A 1 19.12 -8.17 -37.01
C MET A 1 20.33 -8.39 -36.10
N GLU A 2 21.26 -7.43 -36.04
CA GLU A 2 22.51 -7.60 -35.28
C GLU A 2 22.70 -6.55 -34.17
N LYS A 3 21.70 -5.67 -33.96
CA LYS A 3 21.81 -4.53 -33.04
C LYS A 3 21.52 -4.82 -31.57
N LEU A 4 21.29 -6.07 -31.17
CA LEU A 4 20.84 -6.43 -29.82
C LEU A 4 21.70 -7.48 -29.11
N LYS A 5 22.78 -7.97 -29.74
CA LYS A 5 23.58 -9.09 -29.22
C LYS A 5 24.30 -8.79 -27.89
N ASP A 6 24.61 -7.51 -27.62
CA ASP A 6 25.41 -7.11 -26.44
C ASP A 6 24.60 -6.41 -25.33
N LEU A 7 23.26 -6.42 -25.42
CA LEU A 7 22.43 -5.81 -24.39
C LEU A 7 22.27 -6.74 -23.18
N LYS A 8 22.79 -6.31 -22.03
CA LYS A 8 22.53 -6.97 -20.75
C LYS A 8 21.19 -6.50 -20.18
N THR A 9 20.34 -7.46 -19.80
CA THR A 9 19.08 -7.15 -19.10
C THR A 9 19.38 -6.55 -17.74
N ARG A 10 18.61 -5.54 -17.33
CA ARG A 10 18.66 -4.98 -15.99
C ARG A 10 17.24 -4.74 -15.49
N SER A 11 17.06 -4.79 -14.18
CA SER A 11 15.83 -4.29 -13.57
C SER A 11 15.69 -2.79 -13.84
N ILE A 12 14.48 -2.35 -14.23
CA ILE A 12 14.16 -0.94 -14.56
C ILE A 12 13.25 -0.27 -13.52
N GLY A 13 12.96 -0.96 -12.41
CA GLY A 13 11.91 -0.58 -11.46
C GLY A 13 10.83 -1.66 -11.39
N PRO A 14 9.88 -1.55 -10.45
CA PRO A 14 8.93 -2.63 -10.16
C PRO A 14 8.09 -2.95 -11.40
N ALA A 15 8.02 -4.23 -11.76
CA ALA A 15 7.19 -4.75 -12.84
C ALA A 15 5.68 -4.77 -12.51
N GLY A 16 5.32 -4.47 -11.25
CA GLY A 16 3.95 -4.48 -10.74
C GLY A 16 3.23 -3.15 -10.95
N MET A 17 1.94 -3.21 -11.30
CA MET A 17 1.07 -2.04 -11.49
C MET A 17 1.22 -1.04 -10.33
N SER A 18 1.61 0.20 -10.66
CA SER A 18 1.59 1.32 -9.73
C SER A 18 0.14 1.53 -9.26
N GLY A 19 -0.12 1.19 -7.99
CA GLY A 19 -1.38 1.50 -7.33
C GLY A 19 -1.40 2.95 -6.86
N ARG A 20 -2.60 3.57 -6.82
CA ARG A 20 -2.75 4.93 -6.28
C ARG A 20 -2.87 4.86 -4.76
N VAL A 21 -1.92 5.46 -4.04
CA VAL A 21 -2.04 5.76 -2.61
C VAL A 21 -2.95 6.97 -2.43
N THR A 22 -3.92 6.86 -1.54
CA THR A 22 -4.97 7.86 -1.31
C THR A 22 -5.00 8.37 0.12
N ALA A 23 -4.40 7.63 1.06
CA ALA A 23 -4.24 8.04 2.44
C ALA A 23 -2.92 7.46 3.00
N ILE A 24 -2.29 8.19 3.91
CA ILE A 24 -1.09 7.76 4.62
C ILE A 24 -1.14 8.31 6.04
N ASP A 25 -0.70 7.51 7.00
CA ASP A 25 -0.48 7.94 8.38
C ASP A 25 0.67 7.13 8.99
N VAL A 26 1.31 7.68 10.03
CA VAL A 26 2.53 7.15 10.65
C VAL A 26 2.42 7.15 12.16
N VAL A 27 3.09 6.20 12.81
CA VAL A 27 3.24 6.20 14.26
C VAL A 27 4.34 7.18 14.65
N LEU A 28 4.00 8.25 15.36
CA LEU A 28 4.94 9.36 15.61
C LEU A 28 6.11 8.99 16.53
N ASN A 29 5.94 8.01 17.42
CA ASN A 29 7.02 7.51 18.28
C ASN A 29 7.91 6.44 17.59
N ASN A 30 7.51 5.92 16.43
CA ASN A 30 8.27 4.97 15.63
C ASN A 30 7.92 5.11 14.14
N LEU A 31 8.68 5.98 13.45
CA LEU A 31 8.48 6.31 12.04
C LEU A 31 8.73 5.14 11.07
N SER A 32 9.19 3.99 11.58
CA SER A 32 9.29 2.77 10.78
C SER A 32 7.91 2.15 10.52
N ILE A 33 6.92 2.47 11.36
CA ILE A 33 5.55 1.96 11.25
C ILE A 33 4.70 2.95 10.45
N ILE A 34 4.38 2.58 9.22
CA ILE A 34 3.62 3.40 8.28
C ILE A 34 2.41 2.59 7.81
N TYR A 35 1.26 3.23 7.73
CA TYR A 35 0.07 2.66 7.14
C TYR A 35 -0.33 3.47 5.91
N ILE A 36 -0.66 2.78 4.81
CA ILE A 36 -1.14 3.42 3.58
C ILE A 36 -2.46 2.81 3.15
N GLY A 37 -3.37 3.68 2.73
CA GLY A 37 -4.59 3.32 2.05
C GLY A 37 -4.42 3.49 0.55
N THR A 38 -4.96 2.55 -0.22
CA THR A 38 -4.91 2.60 -1.68
C THR A 38 -6.31 2.73 -2.29
N ALA A 39 -6.37 3.19 -3.55
CA ALA A 39 -7.62 3.41 -4.25
C ALA A 39 -8.37 2.11 -4.62
N SER A 40 -7.64 1.01 -4.87
CA SER A 40 -8.18 -0.26 -5.37
C SER A 40 -7.53 -1.51 -4.75
N GLY A 41 -6.66 -1.35 -3.73
CA GLY A 41 -5.88 -2.44 -3.14
C GLY A 41 -5.91 -2.47 -1.62
N GLY A 42 -6.90 -1.83 -0.98
CA GLY A 42 -7.07 -1.86 0.48
C GLY A 42 -5.99 -1.13 1.28
N LEU A 43 -5.76 -1.62 2.51
CA LEU A 43 -4.85 -1.07 3.51
C LEU A 43 -3.57 -1.89 3.61
N TRP A 44 -2.43 -1.21 3.70
CA TRP A 44 -1.11 -1.82 3.80
C TRP A 44 -0.34 -1.24 4.99
N LYS A 45 0.55 -2.05 5.55
CA LYS A 45 1.46 -1.67 6.64
C LYS A 45 2.90 -1.87 6.22
N SER A 46 3.76 -0.95 6.63
CA SER A 46 5.20 -1.12 6.67
C SER A 46 5.67 -1.05 8.10
N THR A 47 6.66 -1.87 8.46
CA THR A 47 7.41 -1.80 9.73
C THR A 47 8.89 -1.49 9.48
N SER A 48 9.24 -1.17 8.23
CA SER A 48 10.61 -0.96 7.77
C SER A 48 10.79 0.43 7.13
N GLY A 49 10.00 1.42 7.53
CA GLY A 49 10.06 2.78 6.99
C GLY A 49 9.71 2.88 5.51
N GLY A 50 8.86 1.99 5.00
CA GLY A 50 8.38 2.01 3.60
C GLY A 50 9.18 1.15 2.61
N ILE A 51 10.19 0.40 3.06
CA ILE A 51 10.96 -0.53 2.20
C ILE A 51 10.13 -1.78 1.84
N LYS A 52 9.40 -2.36 2.80
CA LYS A 52 8.54 -3.54 2.63
C LYS A 52 7.12 -3.22 3.10
N TRP A 53 6.14 -3.83 2.44
CA TRP A 53 4.72 -3.62 2.69
C TRP A 53 3.97 -4.94 2.78
N GLU A 54 3.06 -5.03 3.74
CA GLU A 54 2.20 -6.19 3.98
C GLU A 54 0.73 -5.75 3.90
N PRO A 55 -0.14 -6.49 3.20
CA PRO A 55 -1.57 -6.19 3.14
C PRO A 55 -2.28 -6.57 4.44
N ILE A 56 -3.16 -5.70 4.95
CA ILE A 56 -3.93 -5.96 6.19
C ILE A 56 -5.27 -6.64 5.88
N PHE A 57 -5.91 -6.30 4.77
CA PHE A 57 -7.28 -6.71 4.43
C PHE A 57 -7.37 -7.54 3.15
N ASP A 58 -6.40 -8.42 2.92
CA ASP A 58 -6.31 -9.22 1.68
C ASP A 58 -7.49 -10.18 1.46
N LYS A 59 -8.19 -10.54 2.55
CA LYS A 59 -9.35 -11.44 2.52
C LYS A 59 -10.70 -10.71 2.46
N GLU A 60 -10.70 -9.40 2.63
CA GLU A 60 -11.92 -8.61 2.74
C GLU A 60 -12.22 -7.85 1.45
N LYS A 61 -13.49 -7.58 1.15
CA LYS A 61 -13.90 -6.78 -0.01
C LYS A 61 -13.73 -5.27 0.22
N VAL A 62 -12.52 -4.87 0.63
CA VAL A 62 -12.14 -3.48 0.87
C VAL A 62 -11.49 -2.94 -0.40
N ALA A 63 -12.27 -2.29 -1.25
CA ALA A 63 -11.77 -1.82 -2.54
C ALA A 63 -10.93 -0.54 -2.38
N SER A 64 -11.45 0.47 -1.69
CA SER A 64 -10.85 1.81 -1.68
C SER A 64 -10.77 2.38 -0.28
N ILE A 65 -9.60 2.88 0.11
CA ILE A 65 -9.38 3.61 1.37
C ILE A 65 -9.33 5.10 1.07
N GLY A 66 -10.17 5.90 1.72
CA GLY A 66 -10.26 7.35 1.49
C GLY A 66 -9.71 8.21 2.63
N ALA A 67 -9.55 7.64 3.83
CA ALA A 67 -8.99 8.32 5.00
C ALA A 67 -8.42 7.27 5.95
N LEU A 68 -7.44 7.67 6.74
CA LEU A 68 -6.72 6.84 7.70
C LEU A 68 -6.33 7.71 8.90
N ALA A 69 -6.47 7.17 10.11
CA ALA A 69 -6.04 7.79 11.35
C ALA A 69 -5.59 6.73 12.34
N ILE A 70 -4.41 6.89 12.90
CA ILE A 70 -3.82 6.01 13.92
C ILE A 70 -4.02 6.64 15.30
N ASP A 71 -4.44 5.85 16.29
CA ASP A 71 -4.35 6.28 17.69
C ASP A 71 -2.88 6.37 18.11
N GLN A 72 -2.38 7.58 18.33
CA GLN A 72 -0.98 7.80 18.69
C GLN A 72 -0.65 7.35 20.12
N GLN A 73 -1.66 7.17 20.98
CA GLN A 73 -1.50 6.61 22.34
C GLN A 73 -1.52 5.09 22.32
N ASN A 74 -2.24 4.49 21.36
CA ASN A 74 -2.31 3.05 21.16
C ASN A 74 -2.26 2.67 19.65
N PRO A 75 -1.07 2.56 19.05
CA PRO A 75 -0.93 2.32 17.60
C PRO A 75 -1.50 1.01 17.06
N ASP A 76 -1.99 0.12 17.92
CA ASP A 76 -2.75 -1.07 17.53
C ASP A 76 -4.19 -0.72 17.12
N VAL A 77 -4.67 0.49 17.44
CA VAL A 77 -6.00 1.00 17.07
C VAL A 77 -5.88 1.97 15.89
N ILE A 78 -6.60 1.65 14.82
CA ILE A 78 -6.58 2.41 13.56
C ILE A 78 -8.00 2.55 13.03
N TRP A 79 -8.36 3.75 12.61
CA TRP A 79 -9.59 4.04 11.90
C TRP A 79 -9.31 4.36 10.45
N PHE A 80 -10.20 3.90 9.57
CA PHE A 80 -10.12 4.23 8.16
C PHE A 80 -11.51 4.30 7.56
N ARG A 81 -11.66 5.11 6.52
CA ARG A 81 -12.86 5.15 5.69
C ARG A 81 -12.63 4.28 4.47
N TYR A 82 -13.52 3.32 4.23
CA TYR A 82 -13.48 2.52 3.00
C TYR A 82 -14.78 2.59 2.19
N ARG A 83 -14.66 2.32 0.89
CA ARG A 83 -15.79 2.06 0.01
C ARG A 83 -15.79 0.59 -0.39
N ARG A 84 -16.91 -0.09 -0.17
CA ARG A 84 -17.14 -1.45 -0.63
C ARG A 84 -17.17 -1.47 -2.16
N GLY A 85 -16.44 -2.41 -2.77
CA GLY A 85 -16.51 -2.63 -4.21
C GLY A 85 -17.90 -3.12 -4.60
N GLN A 86 -18.51 -2.50 -5.61
CA GLN A 86 -19.75 -3.00 -6.21
C GLN A 86 -19.39 -4.20 -7.08
N SER A 87 -19.84 -5.41 -6.72
CA SER A 87 -19.91 -6.50 -7.71
C SER A 87 -21.04 -6.15 -8.66
N LYS A 88 -20.73 -5.95 -9.94
CA LYS A 88 -21.78 -6.03 -10.96
C LYS A 88 -22.26 -7.48 -10.99
N GLU A 89 -23.49 -7.70 -10.54
CA GLU A 89 -24.30 -8.84 -10.97
C GLU A 89 -24.72 -8.64 -12.43
#